data_AF-A0A949MFK3-F1
#
_entry.id   AF-A0A949MFK3-F1
#
_cell.length_a   1.000
_cell.length_b   1.000
_cell.length_c   1.000
_cell.angle_alpha   90.00
_cell.angle_beta   90.00
_cell.angle_gamma   90.00
#
_symmetry.space_group_name_H-M   'P 1'
#
loop_
_entity.id
_entity.type
_entity.pdbx_description
1 polymer ?
#
loop_
_entity_poly.entity_id
_entity_poly.type
_entity_poly.pdbx_seq_one_letter_code
_entity_poly.pdbx_strand_id
1 'polypeptide(L)'
;MRSPPNCHSSLSLAAAWLLAIAALPAGAQAPKDQDAAWVGMTPGANGFTSWFSRVARVQAEQPHWMTPLVTVTPLLEEEYRYDQFWKRLPGGASLTSCGAGKGLELIPAQNVEVILGVPAWEYKNTSPSKSGWSDESFLLKYRLLSAKPGEGDYVATAFLGLSA
;
A
#
# COMPACT_ATOMS: atom_id res chain seq x y z
N MET A 1 12.72 -6.13 -30.56
CA MET A 1 12.25 -5.63 -29.25
C MET A 1 13.46 -5.51 -28.35
N ARG A 2 13.71 -4.36 -27.71
CA ARG A 2 14.77 -4.24 -26.70
C ARG A 2 14.21 -4.79 -25.40
N SER A 3 14.92 -5.73 -24.76
CA SER A 3 14.52 -6.26 -23.46
C SER A 3 14.41 -5.12 -22.44
N PRO A 4 13.45 -5.20 -21.51
CA PRO A 4 13.37 -4.22 -20.45
C PRO A 4 14.66 -4.18 -19.62
N PRO A 5 15.05 -3.00 -19.10
CA PRO A 5 16.18 -2.90 -18.18
C PRO A 5 15.92 -3.71 -16.91
N ASN A 6 16.98 -4.34 -16.39
CA ASN A 6 16.91 -5.17 -15.19
C ASN A 6 16.63 -4.30 -13.95
N CYS A 7 15.47 -4.47 -13.31
CA CYS A 7 15.07 -3.76 -12.09
C CYS A 7 15.83 -4.20 -10.81
N HIS A 8 16.78 -5.14 -10.89
CA HIS A 8 17.48 -5.69 -9.72
C HIS A 8 18.33 -4.65 -8.96
N SER A 9 18.77 -3.57 -9.61
CA SER A 9 19.65 -2.57 -8.98
C SER A 9 18.93 -1.54 -8.10
N SER A 10 17.60 -1.41 -8.17
CA SER A 10 16.85 -0.36 -7.44
C SER A 10 16.42 -0.79 -6.02
N LEU A 11 16.51 -2.08 -5.69
CA LEU A 11 16.11 -2.62 -4.39
C LEU A 11 17.03 -2.18 -3.22
N SER A 12 18.27 -1.77 -3.52
CA SER A 12 19.28 -1.46 -2.50
C SER A 12 19.13 -0.08 -1.83
N LEU A 13 18.26 0.80 -2.33
CA LEU A 13 18.14 2.19 -1.84
C LEU A 13 16.85 2.48 -1.06
N ALA A 14 15.87 1.58 -1.05
CA ALA A 14 14.58 1.77 -0.38
C ALA A 14 14.65 1.63 1.16
N ALA A 15 15.73 1.06 1.71
CA ALA A 15 15.83 0.73 3.13
C ALA A 15 16.05 1.94 4.08
N ALA A 16 16.29 3.14 3.56
CA ALA A 16 16.73 4.29 4.37
C ALA A 16 15.61 5.24 4.86
N TRP A 17 14.36 5.12 4.38
CA TRP A 17 13.33 6.16 4.58
C TRP A 17 12.29 5.89 5.69
N LEU A 18 12.31 4.70 6.32
CA LEU A 18 11.27 4.30 7.30
C LEU A 18 11.43 4.87 8.72
N LEU A 19 12.31 5.86 8.98
CA LEU A 19 12.68 6.26 10.35
C LEU A 19 12.13 7.63 10.85
N ALA A 20 11.26 8.34 10.13
CA ALA A 20 10.99 9.75 10.44
C ALA A 20 9.51 10.18 10.59
N ILE A 21 8.60 9.36 11.12
CA ILE A 21 7.24 9.83 11.46
C ILE A 21 6.84 9.40 12.88
N ALA A 22 7.26 10.19 13.87
CA ALA A 22 6.69 10.17 15.22
C ALA A 22 6.88 11.54 15.89
N ALA A 23 5.98 12.51 15.62
CA ALA A 23 5.56 13.55 16.56
C ALA A 23 4.69 14.61 15.87
N LEU A 24 3.36 14.50 15.99
CA LEU A 24 2.45 15.64 15.88
C LEU A 24 1.42 15.52 17.01
N PRO A 25 1.35 16.47 17.96
CA PRO A 25 0.29 16.50 18.96
C PRO A 25 -0.92 17.21 18.36
N ALA A 26 -1.99 16.48 18.07
CA ALA A 26 -3.28 17.07 17.73
C ALA A 26 -4.11 17.24 19.02
N GLY A 27 -4.59 18.46 19.22
CA GLY A 27 -5.35 18.88 20.40
C GLY A 27 -6.68 18.14 20.61
N ALA A 28 -7.16 18.26 21.85
CA ALA A 28 -8.23 17.49 22.45
C ALA A 28 -9.58 17.52 21.71
N GLN A 29 -10.18 16.33 21.57
CA GLN A 29 -11.61 16.07 21.67
C GLN A 29 -11.79 14.60 22.08
N ALA A 30 -12.32 14.37 23.30
CA ALA A 30 -12.67 13.04 23.77
C ALA A 30 -14.11 12.70 23.35
N PRO A 31 -14.33 11.54 22.72
CA PRO A 31 -15.52 10.74 23.00
C PRO A 31 -15.17 9.32 23.46
N LYS A 32 -16.10 8.77 24.25
CA LYS A 32 -16.09 7.46 24.88
C LYS A 32 -16.25 6.37 23.81
N ASP A 33 -15.18 5.61 23.58
CA ASP A 33 -15.14 4.18 23.24
C ASP A 33 -13.65 3.82 23.07
N GLN A 34 -13.13 2.95 23.93
CA GLN A 34 -11.69 2.73 24.14
C GLN A 34 -11.00 1.86 23.07
N ASP A 35 -11.49 1.84 21.84
CA ASP A 35 -10.91 1.03 20.76
C ASP A 35 -10.17 1.86 19.69
N ALA A 36 -10.21 3.19 19.80
CA ALA A 36 -9.45 4.10 18.94
C ALA A 36 -8.08 4.47 19.55
N ALA A 37 -7.32 3.47 19.99
CA ALA A 37 -5.90 3.66 20.25
C ALA A 37 -5.18 3.75 18.90
N TRP A 38 -4.83 4.96 18.48
CA TRP A 38 -3.73 5.18 17.53
C TRP A 38 -2.57 4.28 17.97
N VAL A 39 -1.93 3.62 17.01
CA VAL A 39 -0.86 2.63 17.19
C VAL A 39 0.33 3.28 17.92
N GLY A 40 0.21 3.41 19.23
CA GLY A 40 1.33 3.32 20.12
C GLY A 40 1.71 1.85 20.14
N MET A 41 2.85 1.52 19.54
CA MET A 41 3.60 0.33 19.94
C MET A 41 3.91 0.50 21.43
N THR A 42 2.96 0.20 22.32
CA THR A 42 3.24 0.02 23.73
C THR A 42 4.04 -1.28 23.81
N PRO A 43 5.33 -1.25 24.23
CA PRO A 43 6.15 -2.44 24.32
C PRO A 43 5.65 -3.29 25.49
N GLY A 44 4.64 -4.09 25.21
CA GLY A 44 4.12 -5.15 26.04
C GLY A 44 3.70 -6.26 25.09
N ALA A 45 3.92 -7.51 25.49
CA ALA A 45 3.76 -8.73 24.68
C ALA A 45 2.39 -8.92 23.98
N ASN A 46 1.45 -8.00 24.15
CA ASN A 46 0.07 -8.05 23.68
C ASN A 46 -0.19 -7.18 22.42
N GLY A 47 0.69 -6.24 22.06
CA GLY A 47 0.47 -5.32 20.93
C GLY A 47 0.57 -6.00 19.56
N PHE A 48 1.62 -6.78 19.31
CA PHE A 48 1.81 -7.50 18.05
C PHE A 48 0.83 -8.67 17.88
N THR A 49 0.53 -9.40 18.96
CA THR A 49 -0.41 -10.53 18.90
C THR A 49 -1.84 -10.06 18.63
N SER A 50 -2.25 -8.93 19.24
CA SER A 50 -3.54 -8.32 18.95
C SER A 50 -3.61 -7.73 17.54
N TRP A 51 -2.49 -7.23 17.00
CA TRP A 51 -2.38 -6.80 15.61
C TRP A 51 -2.71 -7.93 14.63
N PHE A 52 -1.97 -9.06 14.68
CA PHE A 52 -2.24 -10.18 13.76
C PHE A 52 -3.62 -10.80 13.96
N SER A 53 -4.13 -10.81 15.19
CA SER A 53 -5.50 -11.28 15.47
C SER A 53 -6.54 -10.39 14.78
N ARG A 54 -6.33 -9.08 14.75
CA ARG A 54 -7.19 -8.14 14.02
C ARG A 54 -7.09 -8.38 12.52
N VAL A 55 -5.88 -8.48 11.97
CA VAL A 55 -5.65 -8.74 10.54
C VAL A 55 -6.38 -10.01 10.09
N ALA A 56 -6.20 -11.11 10.82
CA ALA A 56 -6.86 -12.38 10.53
C ALA A 56 -8.39 -12.26 10.56
N ARG A 57 -8.94 -11.56 11.56
CA ARG A 57 -10.38 -11.29 11.64
C ARG A 57 -10.88 -10.44 10.47
N VAL A 58 -10.21 -9.33 10.18
CA VAL A 58 -10.57 -8.41 9.09
C VAL A 58 -10.58 -9.13 7.75
N GLN A 59 -9.59 -9.97 7.48
CA GLN A 59 -9.50 -10.77 6.27
C GLN A 59 -10.60 -11.83 6.18
N ALA A 60 -10.93 -12.51 7.29
CA ALA A 60 -11.98 -13.54 7.34
C ALA A 60 -13.41 -13.00 7.14
N GLU A 61 -13.63 -11.70 7.35
CA GLU A 61 -14.90 -11.01 7.11
C GLU A 61 -15.09 -10.57 5.65
N GLN A 62 -14.09 -10.82 4.80
CA GLN A 62 -14.08 -10.39 3.41
C GLN A 62 -14.42 -11.53 2.46
N PRO A 63 -14.83 -11.20 1.23
CA PRO A 63 -14.81 -12.15 0.14
C PRO A 63 -13.44 -12.79 -0.07
N HIS A 64 -13.43 -14.02 -0.60
CA HIS A 64 -12.20 -14.80 -0.86
C HIS A 64 -11.90 -15.01 -2.35
N TRP A 65 -12.46 -14.18 -3.23
CA TRP A 65 -12.14 -14.21 -4.66
C TRP A 65 -10.75 -13.59 -4.92
N MET A 66 -10.16 -13.93 -6.06
CA MET A 66 -8.81 -13.46 -6.41
C MET A 66 -8.78 -11.94 -6.57
N THR A 67 -7.69 -11.32 -6.09
CA THR A 67 -7.46 -9.90 -6.25
C THR A 67 -7.17 -9.52 -7.71
N PRO A 68 -7.63 -8.34 -8.17
CA PRO A 68 -7.27 -7.83 -9.48
C PRO A 68 -5.75 -7.60 -9.61
N LEU A 69 -5.16 -8.04 -10.73
CA LEU A 69 -3.71 -7.88 -10.97
C LEU A 69 -3.31 -6.43 -11.26
N VAL A 70 -4.15 -5.66 -11.96
CA VAL A 70 -3.78 -4.33 -12.51
C VAL A 70 -4.37 -3.18 -11.71
N THR A 71 -5.41 -3.42 -10.91
CA THR A 71 -6.04 -2.40 -10.06
C THR A 71 -5.80 -2.72 -8.59
N VAL A 72 -5.92 -1.70 -7.73
CA VAL A 72 -5.89 -1.93 -6.28
C VAL A 72 -7.11 -2.78 -5.90
N THR A 73 -6.90 -3.79 -5.06
CA THR A 73 -7.99 -4.62 -4.57
C THR A 73 -8.91 -3.82 -3.62
N PRO A 74 -10.23 -4.05 -3.67
CA PRO A 74 -11.13 -3.51 -2.66
C PRO A 74 -11.01 -4.23 -1.31
N LEU A 75 -10.42 -5.43 -1.27
CA LEU A 75 -10.16 -6.16 -0.04
C LEU A 75 -9.10 -5.44 0.79
N LEU A 76 -9.24 -5.47 2.11
CA LEU A 76 -8.20 -5.03 3.02
C LEU A 76 -7.12 -6.11 3.14
N GLU A 77 -5.87 -5.76 2.87
CA GLU A 77 -4.71 -6.64 2.83
C GLU A 77 -3.62 -6.14 3.77
N GLU A 78 -2.82 -7.09 4.27
CA GLU A 78 -1.60 -6.81 5.01
C GLU A 78 -0.47 -7.50 4.29
N GLU A 79 0.25 -6.74 3.47
CA GLU A 79 1.25 -7.27 2.57
C GLU A 79 2.37 -6.28 2.29
N TYR A 80 3.45 -6.78 1.69
CA TYR A 80 4.42 -5.95 0.99
C TYR A 80 4.39 -6.34 -0.49
N ARG A 81 4.08 -5.37 -1.33
CA ARG A 81 3.91 -5.59 -2.78
C ARG A 81 4.95 -4.87 -3.60
N TYR A 82 5.38 -5.52 -4.67
CA TYR A 82 6.32 -4.98 -5.65
C TYR A 82 5.87 -5.34 -7.06
N ASP A 83 5.63 -4.32 -7.89
CA ASP A 83 5.18 -4.49 -9.27
C ASP A 83 6.21 -3.94 -10.26
N GLN A 84 6.24 -4.50 -11.47
CA GLN A 84 7.01 -3.97 -12.60
C GLN A 84 6.09 -3.70 -13.78
N PHE A 85 6.14 -2.49 -14.32
CA PHE A 85 5.37 -2.12 -15.51
C PHE A 85 6.28 -1.75 -16.68
N TRP A 86 5.89 -2.21 -17.87
CA TRP A 86 6.48 -1.80 -19.13
C TRP A 86 5.41 -1.17 -20.01
N LYS A 87 5.57 0.12 -20.29
CA LYS A 87 4.62 0.88 -21.09
C LYS A 87 5.31 1.40 -22.36
N ARG A 88 4.64 1.21 -23.50
CA ARG A 88 5.02 1.90 -24.74
C ARG A 88 4.42 3.30 -24.74
N LEU A 89 5.24 4.30 -24.98
CA LEU A 89 4.81 5.69 -25.10
C LEU A 89 4.63 6.09 -26.57
N PRO A 90 3.80 7.09 -26.89
CA PRO A 90 3.77 7.70 -28.22
C PRO A 90 5.17 8.15 -28.67
N GLY A 91 5.43 8.08 -29.97
CA GLY A 91 6.74 8.47 -30.53
C GLY A 91 7.84 7.40 -30.38
N GLY A 92 7.49 6.15 -30.03
CA GLY A 92 8.45 5.04 -30.02
C GLY A 92 9.36 4.99 -28.79
N ALA A 93 9.07 5.80 -27.76
CA ALA A 93 9.71 5.69 -26.45
C ALA A 93 9.09 4.54 -25.62
N SER A 94 9.77 4.13 -24.56
CA SER A 94 9.22 3.20 -23.56
C SER A 94 9.53 3.68 -22.15
N LEU A 95 8.65 3.34 -21.21
CA LEU A 95 8.82 3.55 -19.79
C LEU A 95 8.82 2.19 -19.09
N THR A 96 9.82 1.97 -18.25
CA THR A 96 9.86 0.87 -17.30
C THR A 96 9.73 1.47 -15.91
N SER A 97 8.74 1.04 -15.12
CA SER A 97 8.57 1.44 -13.73
C SER A 97 8.83 0.23 -12.83
N CYS A 98 9.84 0.33 -11.97
CA CYS A 98 10.23 -0.71 -11.03
C CYS A 98 9.67 -0.35 -9.64
N GLY A 99 8.84 -1.21 -9.06
CA GLY A 99 8.13 -0.98 -7.79
C GLY A 99 6.75 -0.36 -7.98
N ALA A 100 6.59 0.53 -8.97
CA ALA A 100 5.31 1.10 -9.39
C ALA A 100 4.52 1.83 -8.28
N GLY A 101 5.21 2.39 -7.29
CA GLY A 101 4.57 3.03 -6.13
C GLY A 101 3.91 2.04 -5.18
N LYS A 102 4.16 0.74 -5.34
CA LYS A 102 3.75 -0.28 -4.35
C LYS A 102 4.72 -0.29 -3.18
N GLY A 103 4.29 -0.87 -2.07
CA GLY A 103 5.09 -0.92 -0.86
C GLY A 103 4.38 -1.66 0.25
N LEU A 104 4.38 -1.08 1.44
CA LEU A 104 3.87 -1.70 2.66
C LEU A 104 2.39 -1.39 2.85
N GLU A 105 1.57 -2.41 3.00
CA GLU A 105 0.13 -2.34 3.27
C GLU A 105 -0.14 -2.84 4.70
N LEU A 106 -0.86 -2.04 5.50
CA LEU A 106 -1.12 -2.32 6.90
C LEU A 106 -2.60 -2.15 7.22
N ILE A 107 -3.12 -3.01 8.11
CA ILE A 107 -4.50 -2.90 8.62
C ILE A 107 -4.49 -2.39 10.07
N PRO A 108 -4.33 -1.08 10.31
CA PRO A 108 -4.27 -0.53 11.66
C PRO A 108 -5.61 -0.61 12.40
N ALA A 109 -6.75 -0.68 11.69
CA ALA A 109 -8.08 -0.76 12.28
C ALA A 109 -9.04 -1.62 11.43
N GLN A 110 -10.19 -2.00 11.99
CA GLN A 110 -11.12 -2.99 11.40
C GLN A 110 -11.53 -2.68 9.94
N ASN A 111 -11.72 -1.41 9.61
CA ASN A 111 -12.19 -0.97 8.29
C ASN A 111 -11.16 -0.13 7.55
N VAL A 112 -9.91 -0.09 8.02
CA VAL A 112 -8.89 0.82 7.51
C VAL A 112 -7.67 0.04 7.05
N GLU A 113 -7.21 0.32 5.84
CA GLU A 113 -5.87 -0.04 5.39
C GLU A 113 -5.11 1.21 4.95
N VAL A 114 -3.83 1.23 5.26
CA VAL A 114 -2.89 2.26 4.86
C VAL A 114 -1.80 1.61 4.02
N ILE A 115 -1.53 2.19 2.85
CA ILE A 115 -0.46 1.79 1.95
C ILE A 115 0.59 2.90 1.90
N LEU A 116 1.81 2.54 2.26
CA LEU A 116 3.01 3.35 2.14
C LEU A 116 3.78 2.86 0.92
N GLY A 117 3.65 3.59 -0.19
CA GLY A 117 4.29 3.26 -1.45
C GLY A 117 5.76 3.65 -1.46
N VAL A 118 6.60 2.73 -1.90
CA VAL A 118 8.01 3.03 -2.16
C VAL A 118 8.10 3.71 -3.53
N PRO A 119 8.76 4.88 -3.64
CA PRO A 119 8.97 5.54 -4.92
C PRO A 119 9.45 4.57 -6.00
N ALA A 120 8.78 4.57 -7.16
CA ALA A 120 9.20 3.72 -8.25
C ALA A 120 10.49 4.25 -8.86
N TRP A 121 11.43 3.36 -9.21
CA TRP A 121 12.54 3.76 -10.07
C TRP A 121 12.12 3.59 -11.53
N GLU A 122 12.20 4.68 -12.29
CA GLU A 122 11.74 4.74 -13.67
C GLU A 122 12.90 4.81 -14.68
N TYR A 123 12.79 4.03 -15.76
CA TYR A 123 13.65 4.12 -16.92
C TYR A 123 12.84 4.54 -18.15
N LYS A 124 13.13 5.73 -18.66
CA LYS A 124 12.53 6.26 -19.89
C LYS A 124 13.53 6.15 -21.04
N ASN A 125 13.22 5.28 -21.99
CA ASN A 125 14.01 5.05 -23.19
C ASN A 125 13.68 6.11 -24.25
N THR A 126 14.27 7.29 -24.09
CA THR A 126 14.30 8.40 -25.06
C THR A 126 15.73 8.60 -25.58
N SER A 127 15.92 9.52 -26.54
CA SER A 127 17.23 10.04 -26.90
C SER A 127 17.30 11.51 -26.48
N PRO A 128 18.07 11.88 -25.43
CA PRO A 128 18.81 11.02 -24.50
C PRO A 128 17.89 10.23 -23.56
N SER A 129 18.36 9.10 -23.01
CA SER A 129 17.61 8.32 -22.03
C SER A 129 17.52 9.04 -20.69
N LYS A 130 16.39 8.91 -19.99
CA LYS A 130 16.18 9.51 -18.66
C LYS A 130 15.84 8.43 -17.65
N SER A 131 16.33 8.57 -16.42
CA SER A 131 15.97 7.70 -15.30
C SER A 131 15.90 8.50 -14.00
N GLY A 132 15.05 8.07 -13.07
CA GLY A 132 14.90 8.73 -11.77
C GLY A 132 13.85 8.06 -10.91
N TRP A 133 13.68 8.58 -9.71
CA TRP A 133 12.58 8.20 -8.83
C TRP A 133 11.29 8.92 -9.25
N SER A 134 10.18 8.19 -9.15
CA SER A 134 8.83 8.75 -9.13
C SER A 134 8.54 9.40 -7.78
N ASP A 135 7.46 10.16 -7.72
CA ASP A 135 6.83 10.65 -6.50
C ASP A 135 6.60 9.53 -5.47
N GLU A 136 6.66 9.90 -4.20
CA GLU A 136 6.20 9.05 -3.10
C GLU A 136 4.68 8.90 -3.19
N SER A 137 4.12 7.78 -2.73
CA SER A 137 2.67 7.58 -2.75
C SER A 137 2.12 7.05 -1.44
N PHE A 138 0.97 7.58 -1.04
CA PHE A 138 0.19 7.14 0.10
C PHE A 138 -1.23 6.80 -0.35
N LEU A 139 -1.76 5.65 0.07
CA LEU A 139 -3.16 5.30 -0.16
C LEU A 139 -3.84 4.95 1.15
N LEU A 140 -4.97 5.61 1.42
CA LEU A 140 -5.89 5.23 2.48
C LEU A 140 -7.07 4.48 1.86
N LYS A 141 -7.38 3.32 2.42
CA LYS A 141 -8.57 2.52 2.12
C LYS A 141 -9.49 2.51 3.32
N TYR A 142 -10.77 2.80 3.07
CA TYR A 142 -11.83 2.68 4.07
C TYR A 142 -12.92 1.73 3.55
N ARG A 143 -13.05 0.56 4.18
CA ARG A 143 -14.06 -0.45 3.84
C ARG A 143 -15.41 -0.01 4.38
N LEU A 144 -16.34 0.28 3.47
CA LEU A 144 -17.69 0.74 3.79
C LEU A 144 -18.58 -0.42 4.24
N LEU A 145 -18.50 -1.54 3.51
CA LEU A 145 -19.29 -2.74 3.74
C LEU A 145 -18.63 -3.95 3.09
N SER A 146 -18.84 -5.12 3.68
CA SER A 146 -18.27 -6.38 3.23
C SER A 146 -19.09 -7.55 3.74
N ALA A 147 -19.14 -8.62 2.97
CA ALA A 147 -19.67 -9.91 3.39
C ALA A 147 -18.82 -11.04 2.83
N LYS A 148 -18.48 -12.01 3.67
CA LYS A 148 -17.72 -13.20 3.31
C LYS A 148 -18.56 -14.20 2.48
N PRO A 149 -17.95 -15.26 1.93
CA PRO A 149 -18.68 -16.30 1.22
C PRO A 149 -19.79 -16.92 2.09
N GLY A 150 -20.97 -17.10 1.51
CA GLY A 150 -22.18 -17.57 2.21
C GLY A 150 -23.02 -16.47 2.87
N GLU A 151 -22.52 -15.23 2.96
CA GLU A 151 -23.23 -14.08 3.54
C GLU A 151 -23.44 -12.91 2.55
N GLY A 152 -23.03 -13.08 1.29
CA GLY A 152 -23.27 -12.12 0.20
C GLY A 152 -22.09 -11.99 -0.76
N ASP A 153 -20.88 -12.33 -0.32
CA ASP A 153 -19.65 -12.34 -1.13
C ASP A 153 -19.40 -11.02 -1.88
N TYR A 154 -19.52 -9.90 -1.17
CA TYR A 154 -19.32 -8.56 -1.71
C TYR A 154 -18.37 -7.73 -0.84
N VAL A 155 -17.78 -6.69 -1.43
CA VAL A 155 -17.01 -5.67 -0.72
C VAL A 155 -17.16 -4.33 -1.43
N ALA A 156 -17.28 -3.25 -0.66
CA ALA A 156 -17.20 -1.89 -1.15
C ALA A 156 -16.25 -1.07 -0.27
N THR A 157 -15.26 -0.46 -0.91
CA THR A 157 -14.16 0.25 -0.25
C THR A 157 -13.93 1.59 -0.95
N ALA A 158 -13.79 2.65 -0.17
CA ALA A 158 -13.41 3.97 -0.64
C ALA A 158 -11.87 4.12 -0.61
N PHE A 159 -11.33 4.86 -1.57
CA PHE A 159 -9.90 5.08 -1.73
C PHE A 159 -9.59 6.58 -1.71
N LEU A 160 -8.55 6.97 -0.98
CA LEU A 160 -7.97 8.31 -1.01
C LEU A 160 -6.47 8.20 -1.24
N GLY A 161 -6.00 8.71 -2.39
CA GLY A 161 -4.59 8.68 -2.78
C GLY A 161 -3.94 10.06 -2.70
N LEU A 162 -2.69 10.08 -2.25
CA LEU A 162 -1.81 11.26 -2.23
C LEU A 162 -0.47 10.88 -2.90
N SER A 163 0.11 11.82 -3.66
CA SER A 163 1.46 11.69 -4.20
C SER A 163 2.18 13.04 -4.16
N ALA A 164 3.50 13.02 -3.98
CA ALA A 164 4.35 14.21 -3.88
C ALA A 164 5.79 13.96 -4.38
#